data_AF-A0A3B0YSD9-F1
#
_entry.id   AF-A0A3B0YSD9-F1
#
_cell.length_a   1.000
_cell.length_b   1.000
_cell.length_c   1.000
_cell.angle_alpha   90.00
_cell.angle_beta   90.00
_cell.angle_gamma   90.00
#
_symmetry.space_group_name_H-M   'P 1'
#
loop_
_entity.id
_entity.type
_entity.pdbx_description
1 polymer ?
#
loop_
_entity_poly.entity_id
_entity_poly.type
_entity_poly.pdbx_seq_one_letter_code
_entity_poly.pdbx_strand_id
1 'polypeptide(L)'
;MKAKPQHGFTLIEMAIVLVILGLLLGGVLAPLSARQEQDRRDQNAEMLEMARQALIGYAIVNRRLPCPDTDPVETANSGIENIGCNDTSGTVAPGRLPWATLGIDGKWEAWGAPKQINYVVNGAFTNTLTPFNLSTRGTAGGMINIHT
;
A
#
# COMPACT_ATOMS: atom_id res chain seq x y z
N MET A 1 58.90 -14.97 -49.42
CA MET A 1 58.18 -14.95 -48.13
C MET A 1 56.79 -15.53 -48.36
N LYS A 2 56.45 -16.67 -47.73
CA LYS A 2 55.11 -17.27 -47.87
C LYS A 2 54.12 -16.50 -46.99
N ALA A 3 53.15 -15.84 -47.60
CA ALA A 3 52.05 -15.20 -46.88
C ALA A 3 51.18 -16.29 -46.23
N LYS A 4 50.89 -16.15 -44.93
CA LYS A 4 49.95 -17.03 -44.24
C LYS A 4 48.53 -16.64 -44.66
N PRO A 5 47.67 -17.59 -45.06
CA PRO A 5 46.26 -17.28 -45.34
C PRO A 5 45.58 -16.81 -44.04
N GLN A 6 45.06 -15.59 -44.07
CA GLN A 6 44.19 -15.08 -43.02
C GLN A 6 42.85 -15.78 -43.15
N HIS A 7 42.52 -16.64 -42.18
CA HIS A 7 41.20 -17.25 -42.09
C HIS A 7 40.26 -16.19 -41.50
N GLY A 8 39.44 -15.59 -42.36
CA GLY A 8 38.39 -14.66 -41.94
C GLY A 8 37.26 -15.39 -41.23
N PHE A 9 36.53 -14.68 -40.37
CA PHE A 9 35.34 -15.20 -39.71
C PHE A 9 34.30 -15.64 -40.73
N THR A 10 33.70 -16.79 -40.49
CA THR A 10 32.63 -17.32 -41.34
C THR A 10 31.33 -16.54 -41.07
N LEU A 11 30.49 -16.38 -42.09
CA LEU A 11 29.18 -15.71 -41.94
C LEU A 11 28.30 -16.45 -40.92
N ILE A 12 28.45 -17.78 -40.85
CA ILE A 12 27.76 -18.64 -39.89
C ILE A 12 28.24 -18.40 -38.44
N GLU A 13 29.54 -18.18 -38.19
CA GLU A 13 30.04 -17.84 -36.85
C GLU A 13 29.41 -16.54 -36.34
N MET A 14 29.37 -15.50 -37.19
CA MET A 14 28.77 -14.23 -36.81
C MET A 14 27.26 -14.37 -36.56
N ALA A 15 26.55 -15.19 -37.34
CA ALA A 15 25.13 -15.45 -37.11
C ALA A 15 24.88 -16.12 -35.75
N ILE A 16 25.71 -17.11 -35.37
CA ILE A 16 25.60 -17.79 -34.07
C ILE A 16 25.91 -16.82 -32.93
N VAL A 17 26.94 -15.97 -33.07
CA VAL A 17 27.28 -14.96 -32.05
C VAL A 17 26.12 -13.99 -31.83
N LEU A 18 25.48 -13.50 -32.89
CA LEU A 18 24.33 -12.60 -32.78
C LEU A 18 23.12 -13.27 -32.11
N VAL A 19 22.88 -14.55 -32.38
CA VAL A 19 21.81 -15.33 -31.70
C VAL A 19 22.12 -15.48 -30.21
N ILE A 20 23.36 -15.83 -29.85
CA ILE A 20 23.78 -15.95 -28.45
C ILE A 20 23.63 -14.60 -27.73
N LEU A 21 24.08 -13.50 -28.35
CA LEU A 21 23.93 -12.15 -27.80
C LEU A 21 22.46 -11.75 -27.63
N GLY A 22 21.60 -12.06 -28.61
CA GLY A 22 20.17 -11.81 -28.52
C GLY A 22 19.49 -12.57 -27.37
N LEU A 23 19.88 -13.83 -27.15
CA LEU A 23 19.37 -14.63 -26.03
C LEU A 23 19.88 -14.13 -24.67
N LEU A 24 21.16 -13.73 -24.59
CA LEU A 24 21.74 -13.17 -23.37
C LEU A 24 21.09 -11.84 -22.98
N LEU A 25 20.83 -10.96 -23.96
CA LEU A 25 20.17 -9.67 -23.71
C LEU A 25 18.67 -9.85 -23.41
N GLY A 26 17.99 -10.77 -24.09
CA GLY A 26 16.57 -11.04 -23.88
C GLY A 26 16.27 -11.72 -22.54
N GLY A 27 17.15 -12.59 -22.05
CA GLY A 27 16.96 -13.33 -20.79
C GLY A 27 17.02 -12.47 -19.52
N VAL A 28 17.69 -11.30 -19.57
CA VAL A 28 17.92 -10.43 -18.39
C VAL A 28 16.75 -9.49 -18.11
N LEU A 29 15.89 -9.21 -19.09
CA LEU A 29 14.80 -8.23 -18.94
C LEU A 29 13.57 -8.79 -18.19
N ALA A 30 13.36 -10.11 -18.22
CA ALA A 30 12.24 -10.77 -17.53
C ALA A 30 12.23 -10.65 -15.98
N PRO A 31 13.35 -10.79 -15.25
CA PRO A 31 13.35 -10.71 -13.78
C PRO A 31 13.18 -9.29 -13.21
N LEU A 32 13.35 -8.24 -14.01
CA LEU A 32 13.34 -6.86 -13.50
C LEU A 32 11.92 -6.41 -13.09
N SER A 33 10.92 -6.75 -13.89
CA SER A 33 9.51 -6.45 -13.58
C SER A 33 9.01 -7.23 -12.36
N ALA A 34 9.46 -8.49 -12.21
CA ALA A 34 9.13 -9.31 -11.05
C ALA A 34 9.72 -8.75 -9.75
N ARG A 35 10.94 -8.20 -9.79
CA ARG A 35 11.54 -7.53 -8.62
C ARG A 35 10.77 -6.27 -8.22
N GLN A 36 10.40 -5.43 -9.18
CA GLN A 36 9.65 -4.21 -8.89
C GLN A 36 8.27 -4.51 -8.29
N GLU A 37 7.59 -5.56 -8.76
CA GLU A 37 6.33 -6.02 -8.18
C GLU A 37 6.52 -6.55 -6.75
N GLN A 38 7.62 -7.25 -6.48
CA GLN A 38 7.94 -7.73 -5.14
C GLN A 38 8.21 -6.58 -4.16
N ASP A 39 9.02 -5.60 -4.57
CA ASP A 39 9.31 -4.41 -3.76
C ASP A 39 8.02 -3.64 -3.43
N ARG A 40 7.09 -3.53 -4.40
CA ARG A 40 5.78 -2.89 -4.19
C ARG A 40 4.94 -3.63 -3.16
N ARG A 41 4.93 -4.96 -3.19
CA ARG A 41 4.19 -5.79 -2.21
C ARG A 41 4.74 -5.62 -0.81
N ASP A 42 6.05 -5.62 -0.66
CA ASP A 42 6.71 -5.48 0.63
C ASP A 42 6.44 -4.09 1.24
N GLN A 43 6.55 -3.02 0.43
CA GLN A 43 6.18 -1.67 0.85
C GLN A 43 4.70 -1.55 1.22
N ASN A 44 3.82 -2.26 0.52
CA ASN A 44 2.40 -2.29 0.86
C ASN A 44 2.19 -2.94 2.23
N ALA A 45 2.78 -4.11 2.48
CA ALA A 45 2.65 -4.82 3.74
C ALA A 45 3.17 -3.99 4.93
N GLU A 46 4.31 -3.32 4.77
CA GLU A 46 4.88 -2.44 5.80
C GLU A 46 3.92 -1.29 6.15
N MET A 47 3.31 -0.67 5.14
CA MET A 47 2.34 0.41 5.35
C MET A 47 1.08 -0.06 6.07
N LEU A 48 0.59 -1.28 5.77
CA LEU A 48 -0.55 -1.87 6.47
C LEU A 48 -0.24 -2.13 7.95
N GLU A 49 0.94 -2.66 8.24
CA GLU A 49 1.33 -2.92 9.63
C GLU A 49 1.50 -1.62 10.41
N MET A 50 2.09 -0.59 9.80
CA MET A 50 2.18 0.75 10.40
C MET A 50 0.80 1.33 10.71
N ALA A 51 -0.15 1.25 9.76
CA ALA A 51 -1.53 1.68 9.97
C ALA A 51 -2.19 0.90 11.11
N ARG A 52 -2.00 -0.42 11.17
CA ARG A 52 -2.52 -1.28 12.25
C ARG A 52 -1.97 -0.88 13.61
N GLN A 53 -0.66 -0.65 13.71
CA GLN A 53 -0.01 -0.24 14.95
C GLN A 53 -0.50 1.14 15.41
N ALA A 54 -0.65 2.09 14.49
CA ALA A 54 -1.16 3.41 14.80
C ALA A 54 -2.62 3.35 15.29
N LEU A 55 -3.48 2.55 14.65
CA LEU A 55 -4.87 2.34 15.10
C LEU A 55 -4.93 1.74 16.52
N ILE A 56 -4.05 0.78 16.82
CA ILE A 56 -3.96 0.19 18.17
C ILE A 56 -3.49 1.25 19.18
N GLY A 57 -2.43 1.99 18.86
CA GLY A 57 -1.93 3.07 19.72
C GLY A 57 -2.99 4.12 20.00
N TYR A 58 -3.71 4.54 18.96
CA TYR A 58 -4.83 5.47 19.08
C TYR A 58 -5.94 4.91 19.98
N ALA A 59 -6.29 3.64 19.83
CA ALA A 59 -7.29 2.98 20.66
C ALA A 59 -6.89 2.87 22.13
N ILE A 60 -5.61 2.64 22.42
CA ILE A 60 -5.10 2.60 23.80
C ILE A 60 -5.21 3.98 24.46
N VAL A 61 -4.82 5.04 23.74
CA VAL A 61 -4.80 6.41 24.28
C VAL A 61 -6.21 7.01 24.38
N ASN A 62 -7.02 6.85 23.34
CA ASN A 62 -8.33 7.51 23.22
C ASN A 62 -9.52 6.64 23.63
N ARG A 63 -9.28 5.34 23.90
CA ARG A 63 -10.32 4.32 24.19
C ARG A 63 -11.42 4.23 23.12
N ARG A 64 -11.09 4.62 21.90
CA ARG A 64 -11.92 4.54 20.69
C ARG A 64 -11.03 4.35 19.47
N LEU A 65 -11.59 3.82 18.39
CA LEU A 65 -10.99 3.90 17.07
C LEU A 65 -11.37 5.23 16.41
N PRO A 66 -10.52 5.78 15.52
CA PRO A 66 -10.80 7.03 14.87
C PRO A 66 -11.89 6.86 13.81
N CYS A 67 -12.59 7.95 13.50
CA CYS A 67 -13.54 7.97 12.39
C CYS A 67 -12.82 8.00 11.04
N PRO A 68 -13.37 7.36 9.99
CA PRO A 68 -12.81 7.48 8.64
C PRO A 68 -12.81 8.93 8.18
N ASP A 69 -11.76 9.30 7.44
CA ASP A 69 -11.66 10.57 6.73
C ASP A 69 -12.53 10.48 5.46
N THR A 70 -13.66 11.17 5.48
CA THR A 70 -14.59 11.26 4.33
C THR A 70 -14.49 12.58 3.58
N ASP A 71 -13.59 13.48 4.02
CA ASP A 71 -13.43 14.79 3.41
C ASP A 71 -12.73 14.65 2.04
N PRO A 72 -12.79 15.65 1.15
CA PRO A 72 -12.04 15.61 -0.10
C PRO A 72 -10.52 15.64 0.13
N VAL A 73 -9.77 15.00 -0.77
CA VAL A 73 -8.30 15.04 -0.78
C VAL A 73 -7.82 16.47 -1.02
N GLU A 74 -6.63 16.80 -0.49
CA GLU A 74 -5.97 18.12 -0.65
C GLU A 74 -6.70 19.30 0.02
N THR A 75 -7.59 19.01 0.97
CA THR A 75 -8.22 20.02 1.82
C THR A 75 -7.46 20.19 3.13
N ALA A 76 -7.74 21.29 3.86
CA ALA A 76 -7.15 21.53 5.18
C ALA A 76 -7.48 20.43 6.22
N ASN A 77 -8.53 19.65 5.98
CA ASN A 77 -8.95 18.54 6.83
C ASN A 77 -8.50 17.17 6.32
N SER A 78 -7.76 17.11 5.22
CA SER A 78 -7.34 15.83 4.65
C SER A 78 -6.45 15.06 5.63
N GLY A 79 -6.77 13.79 5.86
CA GLY A 79 -6.07 12.94 6.81
C GLY A 79 -6.52 13.09 8.26
N ILE A 80 -7.50 13.93 8.55
CA ILE A 80 -8.05 14.11 9.90
C ILE A 80 -9.30 13.23 10.05
N GLU A 81 -9.51 12.65 11.24
CA GLU A 81 -10.74 11.91 11.54
C GLU A 81 -11.97 12.83 11.41
N ASN A 82 -13.02 12.36 10.73
CA ASN A 82 -14.28 13.11 10.70
C ASN A 82 -14.95 13.10 12.08
N ILE A 83 -15.66 14.17 12.42
CA ILE A 83 -16.38 14.26 13.69
C ILE A 83 -17.71 13.48 13.56
N GLY A 84 -18.03 12.67 14.57
CA GLY A 84 -19.40 12.19 14.75
C GLY A 84 -19.76 10.88 14.04
N CYS A 85 -18.80 9.98 13.81
CA CYS A 85 -19.10 8.62 13.32
C CYS A 85 -19.58 7.63 14.42
N ASN A 86 -20.26 8.15 15.46
CA ASN A 86 -20.69 7.40 16.64
C ASN A 86 -21.97 6.60 16.39
N ASP A 87 -22.05 5.90 15.26
CA ASP A 87 -23.26 5.16 14.90
C ASP A 87 -23.33 3.82 15.63
N THR A 88 -24.06 3.78 16.74
CA THR A 88 -24.38 2.53 17.46
C THR A 88 -25.26 1.57 16.63
N SER A 89 -25.87 2.06 15.55
CA SER A 89 -26.66 1.25 14.59
C SER A 89 -25.77 0.41 13.67
N GLY A 90 -24.47 0.70 13.64
CA GLY A 90 -23.44 -0.20 13.14
C GLY A 90 -22.92 0.03 11.74
N THR A 91 -23.29 1.12 11.08
CA THR A 91 -22.76 1.43 9.75
C THR A 91 -22.10 2.79 9.76
N VAL A 92 -20.79 2.81 10.00
CA VAL A 92 -19.98 3.99 9.69
C VAL A 92 -19.69 3.98 8.19
N ALA A 93 -19.85 5.14 7.54
CA ALA A 93 -19.53 5.27 6.13
C ALA A 93 -18.05 4.91 5.89
N PRO A 94 -17.75 4.09 4.87
CA PRO A 94 -16.36 3.82 4.50
C PRO A 94 -15.68 5.13 4.07
N GLY A 95 -14.41 5.28 4.43
CA GLY A 95 -13.62 6.45 4.08
C GLY A 95 -12.15 6.11 4.00
N ARG A 96 -11.30 7.13 4.08
CA ARG A 96 -9.85 6.95 4.12
C ARG A 96 -9.38 6.81 5.55
N LEU A 97 -8.21 6.21 5.71
CA LEU A 97 -7.52 6.20 6.98
C LEU A 97 -7.11 7.63 7.36
N PRO A 98 -7.45 8.11 8.56
CA PRO A 98 -7.08 9.44 9.02
C PRO A 98 -5.61 9.47 9.45
N TRP A 99 -4.71 9.50 8.46
CA TRP A 99 -3.26 9.39 8.63
C TRP A 99 -2.67 10.52 9.48
N ALA A 100 -3.17 11.74 9.34
CA ALA A 100 -2.72 12.89 10.13
C ALA A 100 -3.14 12.75 11.60
N THR A 101 -4.36 12.29 11.86
CA THR A 101 -4.82 11.97 13.24
C THR A 101 -4.02 10.83 13.86
N LEU A 102 -3.62 9.85 13.05
CA LEU A 102 -2.81 8.70 13.49
C LEU A 102 -1.32 9.02 13.62
N GLY A 103 -0.87 10.20 13.19
CA GLY A 103 0.54 10.59 13.24
C GLY A 103 1.44 9.74 12.33
N ILE A 104 0.87 9.13 11.29
CA ILE A 104 1.61 8.38 10.28
C ILE A 104 1.69 9.21 9.01
N ASP A 105 2.78 9.03 8.25
CA ASP A 105 2.91 9.71 6.97
C ASP A 105 1.79 9.24 6.03
N GLY A 106 0.95 10.19 5.62
CA GLY A 106 0.04 10.02 4.49
C GLY A 106 0.87 9.98 3.22
N LYS A 107 1.57 8.86 2.98
CA LYS A 107 2.46 8.73 1.82
C LYS A 107 1.64 8.89 0.54
N TRP A 108 1.87 10.01 -0.13
CA TRP A 108 1.72 10.15 -1.55
C TRP A 108 2.72 9.17 -2.17
N GLU A 109 2.26 8.26 -3.04
CA GLU A 109 3.21 7.39 -3.73
C GLU A 109 4.30 8.25 -4.37
N ALA A 110 5.52 7.71 -4.45
CA ALA A 110 6.65 8.36 -5.12
C ALA A 110 6.37 8.72 -6.61
N TRP A 111 5.21 8.32 -7.13
CA TRP A 111 4.71 8.48 -8.49
C TRP A 111 3.46 9.40 -8.59
N GLY A 112 3.11 10.11 -7.52
CA GLY A 112 2.12 11.20 -7.56
C GLY A 112 0.66 10.82 -7.32
N ALA A 113 0.34 9.55 -7.05
CA ALA A 113 -0.99 9.14 -6.60
C ALA A 113 -1.02 9.01 -5.06
N PRO A 114 -2.06 9.49 -4.36
CA PRO A 114 -2.15 9.32 -2.92
C PRO A 114 -2.50 7.87 -2.61
N LYS A 115 -1.63 7.13 -1.91
CA LYS A 115 -1.91 5.75 -1.51
C LYS A 115 -2.84 5.76 -0.30
N GLN A 116 -4.10 6.03 -0.58
CA GLN A 116 -5.11 6.21 0.45
C GLN A 116 -5.62 4.85 0.87
N ILE A 117 -5.24 4.44 2.07
CA ILE A 117 -5.78 3.24 2.70
C ILE A 117 -7.28 3.44 2.88
N ASN A 118 -8.07 2.60 2.21
CA ASN A 118 -9.49 2.50 2.50
C ASN A 118 -9.66 1.97 3.93
N TYR A 119 -10.49 2.65 4.71
CA TYR A 119 -10.69 2.38 6.12
C TYR A 119 -12.17 2.32 6.43
N VAL A 120 -12.55 1.25 7.12
CA VAL A 120 -13.91 1.01 7.60
C VAL A 120 -13.80 0.62 9.06
N VAL A 121 -14.64 1.23 9.89
CA VAL A 121 -14.67 1.00 11.33
C VAL A 121 -16.09 0.67 11.77
N ASN A 122 -16.20 -0.13 12.82
CA ASN A 122 -17.48 -0.35 13.46
C ASN A 122 -17.81 0.81 14.39
N GLY A 123 -19.02 1.36 14.28
CA GLY A 123 -19.46 2.47 15.12
C GLY A 123 -19.53 2.16 16.62
N ALA A 124 -19.60 0.87 17.01
CA ALA A 124 -19.49 0.48 18.42
C ALA A 124 -18.10 0.77 19.02
N PHE A 125 -17.06 0.92 18.21
CA PHE A 125 -15.69 1.21 18.66
C PHE A 125 -15.29 2.67 18.52
N THR A 126 -16.13 3.54 17.96
CA THR A 126 -15.80 4.96 17.71
C THR A 126 -16.39 5.90 18.77
N ASN A 127 -17.26 5.41 19.65
CA ASN A 127 -18.01 6.22 20.59
C ASN A 127 -17.11 6.93 21.62
N THR A 128 -17.24 8.25 21.72
CA THR A 128 -16.50 9.10 22.67
C THR A 128 -17.12 9.17 24.07
N LEU A 129 -18.43 8.89 24.20
CA LEU A 129 -19.18 8.98 25.45
C LEU A 129 -19.20 7.65 26.21
N THR A 130 -19.28 6.53 25.48
CA THR A 130 -19.21 5.18 26.03
C THR A 130 -18.06 4.43 25.38
N PRO A 131 -16.83 4.54 25.93
CA PRO A 131 -15.67 3.84 25.39
C PRO A 131 -15.88 2.33 25.32
N PHE A 132 -15.29 1.70 24.31
CA PHE A 132 -15.44 0.25 24.15
C PHE A 132 -14.67 -0.53 25.23
N ASN A 133 -15.16 -1.71 25.56
CA ASN A 133 -14.55 -2.64 26.50
C ASN A 133 -14.56 -4.06 25.91
N LEU A 134 -14.03 -5.04 26.63
CA LEU A 134 -13.94 -6.43 26.17
C LEU A 134 -15.31 -7.11 25.93
N SER A 135 -16.40 -6.53 26.46
CA SER A 135 -17.78 -6.96 26.23
C SER A 135 -18.50 -6.17 25.13
N THR A 136 -17.87 -5.12 24.58
CA THR A 136 -18.43 -4.36 23.45
C THR A 136 -18.53 -5.29 22.24
N ARG A 137 -19.75 -5.50 21.78
CA ARG A 137 -20.05 -6.31 20.59
C ARG A 137 -19.99 -5.43 19.35
N GLY A 138 -19.25 -5.87 18.34
CA GLY A 138 -19.33 -5.28 17.01
C GLY A 138 -20.70 -5.54 16.39
N THR A 139 -21.25 -4.55 15.72
CA THR A 139 -22.35 -4.71 14.76
C THR A 139 -21.80 -5.26 13.43
N ALA A 140 -22.62 -5.86 12.57
CA ALA A 140 -22.16 -6.68 11.44
C ALA A 140 -21.35 -5.94 10.32
N GLY A 141 -21.13 -4.62 10.42
CA GLY A 141 -20.25 -3.85 9.54
C GLY A 141 -18.93 -3.51 10.24
N GLY A 142 -17.87 -4.29 10.02
CA GLY A 142 -16.62 -4.07 10.75
C GLY A 142 -15.45 -4.93 10.32
N MET A 143 -15.43 -5.41 9.08
CA MET A 143 -14.19 -5.91 8.51
C MET A 143 -13.35 -4.68 8.15
N ILE A 144 -12.22 -4.48 8.85
CA ILE A 144 -11.20 -3.52 8.45
C ILE A 144 -10.65 -4.04 7.12
N ASN A 145 -11.26 -3.62 6.01
CA ASN A 145 -10.81 -3.93 4.66
C ASN A 145 -9.89 -2.82 4.22
N ILE A 146 -8.59 -3.02 4.44
CA ILE A 146 -7.60 -2.15 3.85
C ILE A 146 -7.32 -2.65 2.44
N HIS A 147 -7.81 -1.90 1.46
CA HIS A 147 -7.43 -2.06 0.06
C HIS A 147 -6.54 -0.89 -0.35
N THR A 148 -5.42 -1.22 -0.99
CA THR A 148 -4.56 -0.28 -1.73
C THR A 148 -5.19 0.07 -3.07
#